data_AF-D6WWE1-F1
#
_entry.id   AF-D6WWE1-F1
#
_cell.length_a   1.000
_cell.length_b   1.000
_cell.length_c   1.000
_cell.angle_alpha   90.00
_cell.angle_beta   90.00
_cell.angle_gamma   90.00
#
_symmetry.space_group_name_H-M   'P 1'
#
loop_
_entity.id
_entity.type
_entity.pdbx_description
1 polymer ?
#
loop_
_entity_poly.entity_id
_entity_poly.type
_entity_poly.pdbx_seq_one_letter_code
_entity_poly.pdbx_strand_id
1 'polypeptide(L)'
;MKSVIVLLFIASVLYVKSERLIPCICSRIYAPVCASNGKSYGNKCEFLCHVKSRPHEEQKSLYIVKFGACEEPASINELPEIPVVTLD
;
A
#
# COMPACT_ATOMS: atom_id res chain seq x y z
N MET A 1 -12.60 13.49 44.60
CA MET A 1 -13.73 12.88 43.86
C MET A 1 -13.68 13.19 42.37
N LYS A 2 -13.64 14.48 41.95
CA LYS A 2 -13.54 14.90 40.54
C LYS A 2 -12.30 14.35 39.81
N SER A 3 -11.13 14.40 40.47
CA SER A 3 -9.87 13.92 39.89
C SER A 3 -9.83 12.40 39.67
N VAL A 4 -10.56 11.61 40.48
CA VAL A 4 -10.65 10.14 40.34
C VAL A 4 -11.46 9.79 39.10
N ILE A 5 -12.58 10.48 38.89
CA ILE A 5 -13.44 10.30 37.71
C ILE A 5 -12.64 10.61 36.44
N VAL A 6 -11.86 11.70 36.43
CA VAL A 6 -11.01 12.08 35.29
C VAL A 6 -9.98 10.99 34.96
N LEU A 7 -9.33 10.39 35.95
CA LEU A 7 -8.36 9.31 35.72
C LEU A 7 -9.02 8.04 35.14
N LEU A 8 -10.25 7.70 35.55
CA LEU A 8 -11.00 6.56 35.02
C LEU A 8 -11.42 6.78 33.55
N PHE A 9 -11.81 8.00 33.19
CA PHE A 9 -12.11 8.35 31.80
C PHE A 9 -10.84 8.32 30.94
N ILE A 10 -9.73 8.86 31.43
CA ILE A 10 -8.45 8.82 30.71
C ILE A 10 -8.00 7.37 30.53
N ALA A 11 -8.01 6.55 31.59
CA ALA A 11 -7.64 5.14 31.51
C ALA A 11 -8.54 4.36 30.55
N SER A 12 -9.87 4.59 30.56
CA SER A 12 -10.79 3.90 29.64
C SER A 12 -10.62 4.35 28.19
N VAL A 13 -10.38 5.64 27.92
CA VAL A 13 -10.12 6.14 26.57
C VAL A 13 -8.75 5.67 26.05
N LEU A 14 -7.71 5.66 26.89
CA LEU A 14 -6.37 5.18 26.52
C LEU A 14 -6.32 3.66 26.34
N TYR A 15 -7.17 2.90 27.05
CA TYR A 15 -7.21 1.44 26.98
C TYR A 15 -7.97 0.91 25.74
N VAL A 16 -8.88 1.68 25.15
CA VAL A 16 -9.64 1.26 23.96
C VAL A 16 -8.84 1.56 22.67
N LYS A 17 -7.69 0.91 22.50
CA LYS A 17 -7.00 0.83 21.20
C LYS A 17 -7.34 -0.48 20.51
N SER A 18 -8.46 -0.50 19.78
CA SER A 18 -8.94 -1.70 19.08
C SER A 18 -8.32 -1.79 17.68
N GLU A 19 -7.28 -2.60 17.52
CA GLU A 19 -6.75 -2.96 16.20
C GLU A 19 -7.39 -4.27 15.75
N ARG A 20 -8.50 -4.17 14.99
CA ARG A 20 -9.07 -5.32 14.29
C ARG A 20 -8.13 -5.75 13.17
N LEU A 21 -7.16 -6.60 13.49
CA LEU A 21 -6.30 -7.24 12.50
C LEU A 21 -7.08 -8.38 11.83
N ILE A 22 -7.83 -8.06 10.78
CA ILE A 22 -8.41 -9.07 9.89
C ILE A 22 -7.24 -9.72 9.14
N PRO A 23 -7.03 -11.05 9.27
CA PRO A 23 -5.95 -11.72 8.55
C PRO A 23 -6.20 -11.62 7.05
N CYS A 24 -5.14 -11.28 6.32
CA CYS A 24 -5.20 -11.04 4.90
C CYS A 24 -4.83 -12.30 4.12
N ILE A 25 -5.85 -12.94 3.52
CA ILE A 25 -5.71 -14.17 2.75
C ILE A 25 -5.82 -13.83 1.26
N CYS A 26 -4.73 -14.02 0.53
CA CYS A 26 -4.65 -13.78 -0.91
C CYS A 26 -4.10 -15.01 -1.64
N SER A 27 -4.58 -15.22 -2.87
CA SER A 27 -3.97 -16.19 -3.79
C SER A 27 -2.56 -15.73 -4.16
N ARG A 28 -1.69 -16.69 -4.49
CA ARG A 28 -0.33 -16.44 -4.99
C ARG A 28 -0.28 -16.25 -6.52
N ILE A 29 -1.43 -16.06 -7.17
CA ILE A 29 -1.49 -15.72 -8.60
C ILE A 29 -0.83 -14.35 -8.79
N TYR A 30 0.17 -14.30 -9.66
CA TYR A 30 0.83 -13.06 -10.06
C TYR A 30 0.00 -12.36 -11.15
N ALA A 31 -0.60 -11.23 -10.77
CA ALA A 31 -1.42 -10.38 -11.62
C ALA A 31 -1.24 -8.93 -11.18
N PRO A 32 -0.04 -8.34 -11.43
CA PRO A 32 0.44 -7.18 -10.70
C PRO A 32 -0.40 -5.93 -10.93
N VAL A 33 -0.36 -5.02 -9.96
CA VAL A 33 -0.98 -3.69 -10.05
C VAL A 33 -0.01 -2.62 -9.57
N CYS A 34 -0.06 -1.44 -10.19
CA CYS A 34 0.73 -0.28 -9.80
C CYS A 34 -0.13 0.67 -8.97
N ALA A 35 0.34 1.05 -7.79
CA ALA A 35 -0.35 1.97 -6.89
C ALA A 35 0.10 3.43 -7.08
N SER A 36 -0.69 4.37 -6.55
CA SER A 36 -0.46 5.83 -6.63
C SER A 36 0.85 6.31 -5.99
N ASN A 37 1.49 5.48 -5.18
CA ASN A 37 2.80 5.72 -4.58
C ASN A 37 3.97 5.12 -5.38
N GLY A 38 3.73 4.65 -6.61
CA GLY A 38 4.76 4.01 -7.44
C GLY A 38 5.16 2.61 -6.99
N LYS A 39 4.46 2.01 -6.03
CA LYS A 39 4.71 0.64 -5.58
C LYS A 39 3.87 -0.37 -6.35
N SER A 40 4.53 -1.43 -6.82
CA SER A 40 3.88 -2.61 -7.39
C SER A 40 3.39 -3.56 -6.30
N TYR A 41 2.22 -4.15 -6.51
CA TYR A 41 1.67 -5.25 -5.68
C TYR A 41 1.48 -6.48 -6.56
N GLY A 42 1.73 -7.69 -6.03
CA GLY A 42 1.72 -8.92 -6.81
C GLY A 42 0.34 -9.26 -7.39
N ASN A 43 -0.72 -8.83 -6.71
CA ASN A 43 -2.07 -8.79 -7.26
C ASN A 43 -2.97 -7.76 -6.55
N LYS A 44 -4.18 -7.60 -7.08
CA LYS A 44 -5.22 -6.72 -6.50
C LYS A 44 -5.58 -7.09 -5.05
N CYS A 45 -5.55 -8.38 -4.69
CA CYS A 45 -5.86 -8.79 -3.32
C CYS A 45 -4.77 -8.28 -2.36
N GLU A 46 -3.51 -8.47 -2.70
CA GLU A 46 -2.38 -7.99 -1.90
C GLU A 46 -2.40 -6.47 -1.73
N PHE A 47 -2.73 -5.72 -2.79
CA PHE A 47 -2.95 -4.27 -2.72
C PHE A 47 -4.03 -3.91 -1.69
N LEU A 48 -5.22 -4.52 -1.78
CA LEU A 48 -6.32 -4.24 -0.87
C LEU A 48 -5.98 -4.62 0.57
N CYS A 49 -5.19 -5.67 0.74
CA CYS A 49 -4.71 -6.12 2.03
C CYS A 49 -3.78 -5.11 2.69
N HIS A 50 -2.85 -4.56 1.91
CA HIS A 50 -1.99 -3.47 2.35
C HIS A 50 -2.79 -2.20 2.67
N VAL A 51 -3.84 -1.89 1.91
CA VAL A 51 -4.72 -0.75 2.22
C VAL A 51 -5.42 -0.98 3.56
N LYS A 52 -6.02 -2.15 3.77
CA LYS A 52 -6.78 -2.48 4.99
C LYS A 52 -5.94 -2.57 6.27
N SER A 53 -4.65 -2.90 6.16
CA SER A 53 -3.75 -2.96 7.31
C SER A 53 -3.26 -1.59 7.80
N ARG A 54 -3.54 -0.52 7.06
CA ARG A 54 -3.20 0.85 7.50
C ARG A 54 -4.24 1.42 8.46
N PRO A 55 -3.82 2.29 9.40
CA PRO A 55 -4.74 3.11 10.17
C PRO A 55 -5.66 3.91 9.25
N HIS A 56 -6.93 4.08 9.66
CA HIS A 56 -7.97 4.72 8.84
C HIS A 56 -7.61 6.14 8.38
N GLU A 57 -6.71 6.82 9.08
CA GLU A 57 -6.24 8.17 8.75
C GLU A 57 -5.28 8.21 7.53
N GLU A 58 -4.56 7.12 7.24
CA GLU A 58 -3.57 7.04 6.15
C GLU A 58 -4.10 6.35 4.88
N GLN A 59 -5.35 5.91 4.92
CA GLN A 59 -5.94 5.08 3.87
C GLN A 59 -6.37 5.88 2.64
N LYS A 60 -6.57 7.20 2.79
CA LYS A 60 -7.30 8.02 1.80
C LYS A 60 -6.54 8.30 0.49
N SER A 61 -5.22 8.09 0.44
CA SER A 61 -4.40 8.46 -0.72
C SER A 61 -3.88 7.30 -1.57
N LEU A 62 -4.11 6.04 -1.18
CA LEU A 62 -3.57 4.88 -1.88
C LEU A 62 -4.62 4.21 -2.78
N TYR A 63 -4.44 4.32 -4.10
CA TYR A 63 -5.31 3.72 -5.12
C TYR A 63 -4.49 3.07 -6.24
N ILE A 64 -5.10 2.19 -7.03
CA ILE A 64 -4.45 1.57 -8.20
C ILE A 64 -4.45 2.56 -9.36
N VAL A 65 -3.28 2.82 -9.94
CA VAL A 65 -3.07 3.67 -11.13
C VAL A 65 -3.23 2.86 -12.41
N LYS A 66 -2.63 1.67 -12.48
CA LYS A 66 -2.73 0.77 -13.65
C LYS A 66 -2.66 -0.70 -13.27
N PHE A 67 -3.23 -1.56 -14.12
CA PHE A 67 -2.95 -2.99 -14.13
C PHE A 67 -1.58 -3.22 -14.77
N GLY A 68 -0.79 -4.13 -14.20
CA GLY A 68 0.64 -4.25 -14.46
C GLY A 68 1.48 -3.68 -13.31
N ALA A 69 2.76 -4.06 -13.26
CA ALA A 69 3.72 -3.47 -12.32
C ALA A 69 3.94 -1.98 -12.64
N CYS A 70 4.35 -1.20 -11.65
CA CYS A 70 4.93 0.12 -11.90
C CYS A 70 6.21 -0.05 -12.74
N GLU A 71 6.50 0.94 -13.56
CA GLU A 71 7.80 1.03 -14.21
C GLU A 71 8.83 1.27 -13.09
N GLU A 72 9.69 0.29 -12.85
CA GLU A 72 10.94 0.61 -12.17
C GLU A 72 11.65 1.64 -13.05
N PRO A 73 12.26 2.70 -12.49
CA PRO A 73 13.10 3.58 -13.28
C PRO A 73 14.10 2.65 -13.96
N ALA A 74 13.99 2.53 -15.29
CA ALA A 74 14.82 1.64 -16.07
C ALA A 74 16.23 1.82 -15.56
N SER A 75 16.84 0.73 -15.07
CA SER A 75 18.24 0.73 -14.71
C SER A 75 18.95 1.47 -15.84
N ILE A 76 19.69 2.53 -15.51
CA ILE A 76 20.32 3.42 -16.51
C ILE A 76 21.44 2.69 -17.30
N ASN A 77 21.46 1.36 -17.25
CA ASN A 77 22.31 0.46 -18.03
C ASN A 77 21.53 -0.36 -19.08
N GLU A 78 20.22 -0.19 -19.19
CA GLU A 78 19.43 -0.71 -20.33
C GLU A 78 18.82 0.47 -21.06
N LEU A 79 19.69 1.22 -21.73
CA LEU A 79 19.25 2.06 -22.83
C LEU A 79 18.55 1.11 -23.83
N PRO A 80 17.28 1.33 -24.20
CA PRO A 80 16.75 0.63 -25.36
C PRO A 80 17.65 1.02 -26.52
N GLU A 81 18.36 0.06 -27.11
CA GLU A 81 19.02 0.29 -28.38
C GLU A 81 17.94 0.74 -29.35
N ILE A 82 17.86 2.04 -29.60
CA ILE A 82 17.12 2.56 -30.73
C ILE A 82 17.85 1.96 -31.92
N PRO A 83 17.20 1.16 -32.79
CA PRO A 83 17.86 0.68 -33.99
C PRO A 83 18.23 1.93 -34.80
N VAL A 84 19.52 2.25 -34.82
CA VAL A 84 20.06 3.28 -35.70
C VAL A 84 19.87 2.73 -37.10
N VAL A 85 18.86 3.21 -37.80
CA VAL A 85 18.69 2.96 -39.22
C VAL A 85 19.86 3.67 -39.91
N THR A 86 20.93 2.94 -40.18
CA THR A 86 21.99 3.41 -41.07
C THR A 86 21.42 3.41 -42.48
N LEU A 87 21.28 4.60 -43.05
CA LEU A 87 20.99 4.79 -44.47
C LEU A 87 22.30 4.62 -45.24
N ASP A 88 22.57 3.41 -45.69
CA ASP A 88 23.55 3.11 -46.76
C ASP A 88 22.81 2.55 -47.98
#